data_AF-A0A4V2B9B4-F1
#
_entry.id   AF-A0A4V2B9B4-F1
#
_cell.length_a   1.000
_cell.length_b   1.000
_cell.length_c   1.000
_cell.angle_alpha   90.00
_cell.angle_beta   90.00
_cell.angle_gamma   90.00
#
_symmetry.space_group_name_H-M   'P 1'
#
loop_
_entity.id
_entity.type
_entity.pdbx_description
1 polymer ?
#
loop_
_entity_poly.entity_id
_entity_poly.type
_entity_poly.pdbx_seq_one_letter_code
_entity_poly.pdbx_strand_id
1 'polypeptide(L)'
;SGPEEGELADLRSFLRAIPRDFPYAVEIRNPALVRPDFYQLLNEERVSPAFSLWTRMPSITAQLEAYQAAGPAPADLPLVGLGFLKAGRTYEEAVRIFQPYREVGEELPEGRRELAELGQLALATGRKAFLLVNNRLEGSAPHTVGALASALGR
;
A
#
# COMPACT_ATOMS: atom_id res chain seq x y z
N SER A 1 20.48 6.51 5.73
CA SER A 1 20.17 6.45 7.17
C SER A 1 18.86 5.71 7.31
N GLY A 2 18.82 4.63 8.11
CA GLY A 2 17.54 4.05 8.49
C GLY A 2 16.74 5.03 9.35
N PRO A 3 15.45 4.74 9.63
CA PRO A 3 14.69 5.53 10.59
C PRO A 3 15.45 5.59 11.92
N GLU A 4 15.66 6.78 12.45
CA GLU A 4 16.23 6.93 13.79
C GLU A 4 15.23 6.35 14.81
N GLU A 5 15.72 5.77 15.91
CA GLU A 5 14.87 5.10 16.92
C GLU A 5 13.76 6.03 17.48
N GLY A 6 13.97 7.34 17.42
CA GLY A 6 12.98 8.37 17.75
C GLY A 6 11.76 8.41 16.81
N GLU A 7 11.91 8.08 15.52
CA GLU A 7 10.83 8.24 14.54
C GLU A 7 9.62 7.33 14.86
N LEU A 8 9.85 6.10 15.33
CA LEU A 8 8.78 5.20 15.72
C LEU A 8 8.10 5.66 17.03
N ALA A 9 8.87 6.19 17.98
CA ALA A 9 8.31 6.73 19.22
C ALA A 9 7.41 7.95 18.97
N ASP A 10 7.84 8.84 18.07
CA ASP A 10 7.08 10.01 17.65
C ASP A 10 5.81 9.60 16.90
N LEU A 11 5.91 8.63 15.97
CA LEU A 11 4.74 8.09 15.28
C LEU A 11 3.73 7.49 16.27
N ARG A 12 4.20 6.71 17.25
CA ARG A 12 3.32 6.14 18.29
C ARG A 12 2.60 7.23 19.08
N SER A 13 3.34 8.27 19.46
CA SER A 13 2.79 9.41 20.21
C SER A 13 1.71 10.13 19.40
N PHE A 14 1.97 10.34 18.11
CA PHE A 14 0.99 10.90 17.18
C PHE A 14 -0.26 10.03 17.05
N LEU A 15 -0.10 8.72 16.80
CA LEU A 15 -1.24 7.79 16.63
C LEU A 15 -2.10 7.67 17.89
N ARG A 16 -1.51 7.89 19.08
CA ARG A 16 -2.27 7.93 20.33
C ARG A 16 -3.04 9.24 20.55
N ALA A 17 -2.62 10.32 19.91
CA ALA A 17 -3.21 11.65 20.06
C ALA A 17 -4.37 11.90 19.08
N ILE A 18 -4.46 11.16 17.98
CA ILE A 18 -5.55 11.33 17.00
C ILE A 18 -6.86 10.65 17.47
N PRO A 19 -8.05 11.15 17.05
CA PRO A 19 -9.34 10.56 17.41
C PRO A 19 -9.46 9.11 16.99
N ARG A 20 -10.07 8.24 17.82
CA ARG A 20 -10.16 6.79 17.55
C ARG A 20 -11.48 6.35 16.89
N ASP A 21 -12.37 7.29 16.57
CA ASP A 21 -13.68 7.01 15.97
C ASP A 21 -13.60 6.59 14.48
N PHE A 22 -12.42 6.74 13.87
CA PHE A 22 -12.19 6.45 12.45
C PHE A 22 -11.10 5.38 12.27
N PRO A 23 -11.22 4.51 11.26
CA PRO A 23 -10.11 3.65 10.85
C PRO A 23 -9.04 4.50 10.15
N TYR A 24 -7.77 4.32 10.52
CA TYR A 24 -6.64 4.96 9.86
C TYR A 24 -5.79 3.94 9.13
N ALA A 25 -5.12 4.41 8.07
CA ALA A 25 -4.04 3.69 7.44
C ALA A 25 -2.81 4.61 7.29
N VAL A 26 -1.61 4.04 7.43
CA VAL A 26 -0.34 4.77 7.31
C VAL A 26 0.41 4.29 6.07
N GLU A 27 0.68 5.22 5.15
CA GLU A 27 1.62 5.04 4.04
C GLU A 27 3.01 5.53 4.48
N ILE A 28 4.04 4.73 4.18
CA ILE A 28 5.44 5.15 4.26
C ILE A 28 6.06 5.20 2.87
N ARG A 29 7.00 6.11 2.67
CA ARG A 29 7.81 6.21 1.44
C ARG A 29 9.30 6.05 1.71
N ASN A 30 9.62 5.40 2.82
CA ASN A 30 10.97 5.07 3.24
C ASN A 30 11.12 3.54 3.28
N PRO A 31 11.89 2.92 2.37
CA PRO A 31 12.06 1.47 2.35
C PRO A 31 12.73 0.93 3.63
N ALA A 32 13.48 1.76 4.38
CA ALA A 32 14.11 1.35 5.63
C ALA A 32 13.11 1.10 6.78
N LEU A 33 11.86 1.55 6.65
CA LEU A 33 10.76 1.26 7.58
C LEU A 33 10.00 -0.02 7.23
N VAL A 34 10.33 -0.70 6.13
CA VAL A 34 9.75 -2.01 5.77
C VAL A 34 10.41 -3.10 6.61
N ARG A 35 10.05 -3.14 7.89
CA ARG A 35 10.58 -4.06 8.89
C ARG A 35 9.52 -4.40 9.96
N PRO A 36 9.63 -5.56 10.62
CA PRO A 36 8.57 -6.08 11.49
C PRO A 36 8.14 -5.15 12.63
N ASP A 37 9.07 -4.43 13.25
CA ASP A 37 8.79 -3.54 14.40
C ASP A 37 7.92 -2.32 14.03
N PHE A 38 8.08 -1.75 12.83
CA PHE A 38 7.17 -0.71 12.32
C PHE A 38 5.74 -1.25 12.19
N TYR A 39 5.58 -2.44 11.61
CA TYR A 39 4.28 -3.07 11.45
C TYR A 39 3.66 -3.51 12.78
N GLN A 40 4.49 -3.97 13.73
CA GLN A 40 4.06 -4.29 15.07
C GLN A 40 3.48 -3.06 15.77
N LEU A 41 4.16 -1.91 15.67
CA LEU A 41 3.64 -0.65 16.21
C LEU A 41 2.26 -0.31 15.63
N LEU A 42 2.07 -0.43 14.32
CA LEU A 42 0.77 -0.17 13.70
C LEU A 42 -0.31 -1.14 14.19
N ASN A 43 0.03 -2.43 14.33
CA ASN A 43 -0.89 -3.43 14.87
C ASN A 43 -1.32 -3.11 16.32
N GLU A 44 -0.38 -2.72 17.17
CA GLU A 44 -0.62 -2.33 18.57
C GLU A 44 -1.50 -1.08 18.67
N GLU A 45 -1.27 -0.09 17.81
CA GLU A 45 -2.08 1.14 17.78
C GLU A 45 -3.38 0.99 16.97
N ARG A 46 -3.65 -0.21 16.43
CA ARG A 46 -4.84 -0.57 15.63
C ARG A 46 -4.99 0.29 14.37
N VAL A 47 -3.90 0.41 13.62
CA VAL A 47 -3.81 1.19 12.37
C VAL A 47 -3.39 0.25 11.24
N SER A 48 -4.04 0.36 10.08
CA SER A 48 -3.67 -0.43 8.91
C SER A 48 -2.37 0.08 8.29
N PRO A 49 -1.40 -0.77 7.93
CA PRO A 49 -0.39 -0.37 6.96
C PRO A 49 -1.02 -0.18 5.58
N ALA A 50 -0.57 0.84 4.84
CA ALA A 50 -0.87 0.99 3.43
C ALA A 50 0.31 0.50 2.58
N PHE A 51 0.14 -0.67 1.98
CA PHE A 51 1.15 -1.30 1.12
C PHE A 51 1.19 -0.59 -0.23
N SER A 52 2.33 0.00 -0.60
CA SER A 52 2.39 0.92 -1.75
C SER A 52 3.38 0.51 -2.83
N LEU A 53 2.95 0.64 -4.09
CA LEU A 53 3.84 0.68 -5.26
C LEU A 53 4.28 2.13 -5.45
N TRP A 54 5.54 2.40 -5.15
CA TRP A 54 6.15 3.72 -5.28
C TRP A 54 7.59 3.60 -5.78
N THR A 55 8.12 4.67 -6.37
CA THR A 55 9.42 4.71 -7.05
C THR A 55 10.56 3.97 -6.33
N ARG A 56 10.68 4.14 -5.00
CA ARG A 56 11.76 3.59 -4.17
C ARG A 56 11.28 2.58 -3.12
N MET A 57 9.99 2.26 -3.10
CA MET A 57 9.47 1.28 -2.17
C MET A 57 9.71 -0.13 -2.72
N PRO A 58 9.94 -1.14 -1.85
CA PRO A 58 9.95 -2.53 -2.27
C PRO A 58 8.55 -2.96 -2.76
N SER A 59 8.45 -4.14 -3.37
CA SER A 59 7.16 -4.70 -3.82
C SER A 59 6.15 -4.82 -2.69
N ILE A 60 4.86 -4.88 -3.03
CA ILE A 60 3.82 -5.11 -2.02
C ILE A 60 4.03 -6.47 -1.36
N THR A 61 4.49 -7.49 -2.10
CA THR A 61 4.84 -8.81 -1.55
C THR A 61 5.88 -8.68 -0.43
N ALA A 62 6.99 -7.99 -0.66
CA ALA A 62 8.04 -7.82 0.35
C ALA A 62 7.55 -7.02 1.57
N GLN A 63 6.69 -6.02 1.35
CA GLN A 63 6.07 -5.28 2.46
C GLN A 63 5.13 -6.18 3.28
N LEU A 64 4.36 -7.05 2.62
CA LEU A 64 3.44 -7.98 3.26
C LEU A 64 4.19 -9.07 4.05
N GLU A 65 5.31 -9.57 3.53
CA GLU A 65 6.19 -10.51 4.25
C GLU A 65 6.71 -9.89 5.55
N ALA A 66 7.21 -8.66 5.51
CA ALA A 66 7.65 -7.94 6.71
C ALA A 66 6.51 -7.68 7.70
N TYR A 67 5.29 -7.42 7.22
CA TYR A 67 4.11 -7.27 8.05
C TYR A 67 3.68 -8.60 8.71
N GLN A 68 3.74 -9.72 7.99
CA GLN A 68 3.46 -11.05 8.55
C GLN A 68 4.50 -11.46 9.60
N ALA A 69 5.76 -11.09 9.40
CA ALA A 69 6.82 -11.31 10.37
C ALA A 69 6.66 -10.49 11.66
N ALA A 70 5.82 -9.44 11.66
CA ALA A 70 5.48 -8.66 12.84
C ALA A 70 4.50 -9.38 13.80
N GLY A 71 3.99 -10.55 13.40
CA GLY A 71 3.03 -11.34 14.16
C GLY A 71 1.58 -11.07 13.79
N PRO A 72 0.62 -11.62 14.56
CA PRO A 72 -0.80 -11.53 14.21
C PRO A 72 -1.30 -10.08 14.30
N ALA A 73 -1.94 -9.63 13.22
CA ALA A 73 -2.64 -8.35 13.20
C ALA A 73 -4.09 -8.49 13.67
N PRO A 74 -4.71 -7.42 14.22
CA PRO A 74 -6.14 -7.43 14.54
C PRO A 74 -7.00 -7.80 13.33
N ALA A 75 -7.91 -8.76 13.52
CA ALA A 75 -8.69 -9.37 12.45
C ALA A 75 -9.69 -8.42 11.77
N ASP A 76 -10.02 -7.30 12.40
CA ASP A 76 -10.97 -6.31 11.91
C ASP A 76 -10.32 -5.16 11.13
N LEU A 77 -8.99 -5.02 11.15
CA LEU A 77 -8.31 -3.97 10.40
C LEU A 77 -8.47 -4.18 8.89
N PRO A 78 -8.72 -3.15 8.07
CA PRO A 78 -8.67 -3.30 6.62
C PRO A 78 -7.26 -3.64 6.11
N LEU A 79 -7.15 -4.27 4.94
CA LEU A 79 -5.92 -4.30 4.15
C LEU A 79 -5.98 -3.18 3.10
N VAL A 80 -4.91 -2.39 2.99
CA VAL A 80 -4.88 -1.20 2.13
C VAL A 80 -3.73 -1.30 1.14
N GLY A 81 -4.03 -1.22 -0.16
CA GLY A 81 -3.07 -1.28 -1.25
C GLY A 81 -3.10 -0.01 -2.09
N LEU A 82 -1.94 0.56 -2.37
CA LEU A 82 -1.78 1.83 -3.08
C LEU A 82 -0.93 1.64 -4.35
N GLY A 83 -1.58 1.65 -5.52
CA GLY A 83 -0.91 1.57 -6.83
C GLY A 83 -0.62 2.95 -7.39
N PHE A 84 0.58 3.50 -7.13
CA PHE A 84 0.87 4.90 -7.50
C PHE A 84 1.88 5.05 -8.63
N LEU A 85 3.04 4.41 -8.52
CA LEU A 85 4.13 4.50 -9.50
C LEU A 85 4.81 3.15 -9.66
N LYS A 86 5.26 2.86 -10.88
CA LYS A 86 6.18 1.75 -11.14
C LYS A 86 7.49 1.99 -10.39
N ALA A 87 8.10 0.93 -9.84
CA ALA A 87 9.42 1.02 -9.23
C ALA A 87 10.44 1.63 -10.21
N GLY A 88 11.30 2.52 -9.71
CA GLY A 88 12.28 3.26 -10.51
C GLY A 88 11.72 4.43 -11.34
N ARG A 89 10.40 4.52 -11.56
CA ARG A 89 9.78 5.62 -12.32
C ARG A 89 9.58 6.85 -11.45
N THR A 90 10.09 7.99 -11.90
CA THR A 90 9.83 9.28 -11.25
C THR A 90 8.42 9.77 -11.57
N TYR A 91 7.95 10.72 -10.76
CA TYR A 91 6.66 11.35 -10.98
C TYR A 91 6.61 12.07 -12.33
N GLU A 92 7.66 12.83 -12.65
CA GLU A 92 7.78 13.65 -13.85
C GLU A 92 7.82 12.78 -15.10
N GLU A 93 8.53 11.65 -15.05
CA GLU A 93 8.53 10.66 -16.12
C GLU A 93 7.14 10.10 -16.38
N ALA A 94 6.42 9.70 -15.32
CA ALA A 94 5.07 9.18 -15.44
C ALA A 94 4.11 10.21 -16.07
N VAL A 95 4.21 11.48 -15.67
CA VAL A 95 3.40 12.56 -16.27
C VAL A 95 3.69 12.71 -17.76
N ARG A 96 4.97 12.74 -18.14
CA ARG A 96 5.40 12.90 -19.54
C ARG A 96 4.93 11.75 -20.43
N ILE A 97 4.95 10.51 -19.92
CA ILE A 97 4.62 9.32 -20.71
C ILE A 97 3.10 9.15 -20.82
N PHE A 98 2.35 9.45 -19.76
CA PHE A 98 0.95 9.03 -19.66
C PHE A 98 -0.08 10.14 -19.86
N GLN A 99 0.28 11.42 -19.80
CA GLN A 99 -0.69 12.45 -20.16
C GLN A 99 -1.15 12.28 -21.62
N PRO A 100 -2.44 12.48 -21.93
CA PRO A 100 -3.50 13.05 -21.08
C PRO A 100 -4.35 12.01 -20.30
N TYR A 101 -3.82 10.83 -19.98
CA TYR A 101 -4.45 9.77 -19.20
C TYR A 101 -5.76 9.23 -19.78
N ARG A 102 -5.78 8.92 -21.09
CA ARG A 102 -6.99 8.44 -21.78
C ARG A 102 -7.15 6.93 -21.76
N GLU A 103 -6.04 6.22 -21.78
CA GLU A 103 -5.99 4.77 -21.89
C GLU A 103 -4.83 4.24 -21.07
N VAL A 104 -4.74 2.91 -20.98
CA VAL A 104 -3.58 2.25 -20.40
C VAL A 104 -2.40 2.44 -21.35
N GLY A 105 -1.40 3.21 -20.92
CA GLY A 105 -0.19 3.45 -21.69
C GLY A 105 0.84 2.34 -21.53
N GLU A 106 0.99 1.81 -20.32
CA GLU A 106 1.87 0.68 -20.04
C GLU A 106 1.25 -0.18 -18.95
N GLU A 107 0.97 -1.45 -19.27
CA GLU A 107 0.54 -2.40 -18.27
C GLU A 107 1.66 -2.74 -17.30
N LEU A 108 1.31 -2.87 -16.02
CA LEU A 108 2.19 -3.37 -14.97
C LEU A 108 1.62 -4.67 -14.38
N PRO A 109 1.77 -5.81 -15.09
CA PRO A 109 1.15 -7.07 -14.68
C PRO A 109 1.54 -7.51 -13.27
N GLU A 110 2.81 -7.35 -12.87
CA GLU A 110 3.26 -7.71 -11.53
C GLU A 110 2.59 -6.83 -10.47
N GLY A 111 2.53 -5.52 -10.68
CA GLY A 111 1.87 -4.60 -9.75
C GLY A 111 0.37 -4.85 -9.62
N ARG A 112 -0.31 -5.19 -10.72
CA ARG A 112 -1.72 -5.61 -10.69
C ARG A 112 -1.91 -6.90 -9.91
N ARG A 113 -1.06 -7.91 -10.16
CA ARG A 113 -1.07 -9.18 -9.44
C ARG A 113 -0.89 -8.97 -7.93
N GLU A 114 0.08 -8.17 -7.52
CA GLU A 114 0.35 -7.92 -6.09
C GLU A 114 -0.82 -7.19 -5.39
N LEU A 115 -1.42 -6.19 -6.05
CA LEU A 115 -2.62 -5.52 -5.54
C LEU A 115 -3.83 -6.48 -5.45
N ALA A 116 -4.00 -7.34 -6.46
CA ALA A 116 -5.05 -8.35 -6.46
C ALA A 116 -4.84 -9.40 -5.37
N GLU A 117 -3.62 -9.88 -5.15
CA GLU A 117 -3.27 -10.82 -4.08
C GLU A 117 -3.56 -10.22 -2.69
N LEU A 118 -3.27 -8.94 -2.49
CA LEU A 118 -3.66 -8.25 -1.25
C LEU A 118 -5.18 -8.21 -1.06
N GLY A 119 -5.93 -7.94 -2.14
CA GLY A 119 -7.39 -8.00 -2.13
C GLY A 119 -7.93 -9.40 -1.85
N GLN A 120 -7.36 -10.43 -2.47
CA GLN A 120 -7.72 -11.83 -2.26
C GLN A 120 -7.44 -12.26 -0.81
N LEU A 121 -6.31 -11.85 -0.24
CA LEU A 121 -5.99 -12.09 1.17
C LEU A 121 -7.04 -11.47 2.09
N ALA A 122 -7.48 -10.24 1.81
CA ALA A 122 -8.54 -9.61 2.60
C ALA A 122 -9.85 -10.42 2.53
N LEU A 123 -10.25 -10.83 1.33
CA LEU A 123 -11.46 -11.65 1.14
C LEU A 123 -11.37 -13.00 1.86
N ALA A 124 -10.24 -13.69 1.73
CA ALA A 124 -9.99 -14.98 2.39
C ALA A 124 -10.00 -14.88 3.92
N THR A 125 -9.65 -13.72 4.46
CA THR A 125 -9.63 -13.45 5.91
C THR A 125 -10.87 -12.72 6.43
N GLY A 126 -11.88 -12.50 5.58
CA GLY A 126 -13.10 -11.77 5.96
C GLY A 126 -12.88 -10.29 6.26
N ARG A 127 -11.75 -9.72 5.83
CA ARG A 127 -11.36 -8.31 6.03
C ARG A 127 -11.85 -7.44 4.88
N LYS A 128 -12.03 -6.15 5.16
CA LYS A 128 -12.22 -5.14 4.10
C LYS A 128 -10.90 -4.92 3.36
N ALA A 129 -10.96 -4.72 2.05
CA ALA A 129 -9.85 -4.25 1.22
C ALA A 129 -10.13 -2.84 0.69
N PHE A 130 -9.12 -1.98 0.74
CA PHE A 130 -9.12 -0.70 0.02
C PHE A 130 -7.95 -0.68 -0.95
N LEU A 131 -8.24 -0.76 -2.25
CA LEU A 131 -7.24 -0.67 -3.32
C LEU A 131 -7.42 0.66 -4.03
N LEU A 132 -6.42 1.54 -3.94
CA LEU A 132 -6.43 2.86 -4.58
C LEU A 132 -5.37 2.90 -5.67
N VAL A 133 -5.73 3.40 -6.85
CA VAL A 133 -4.82 3.46 -8.00
C VAL A 133 -4.74 4.89 -8.53
N ASN A 134 -3.53 5.33 -8.85
CA ASN A 134 -3.27 6.60 -9.53
C ASN A 134 -3.03 6.38 -11.02
N ASN A 135 -3.44 7.34 -11.87
CA ASN A 135 -3.18 7.27 -13.32
C ASN A 135 -1.68 7.14 -13.65
N ARG A 136 -0.79 7.57 -12.75
CA ARG A 136 0.67 7.51 -12.97
C ARG A 136 1.25 6.10 -12.88
N LEU A 137 0.47 5.11 -12.44
CA LEU A 137 0.92 3.73 -12.43
C LEU A 137 1.03 3.19 -13.87
N GLU A 138 -0.06 3.29 -14.63
CA GLU A 138 -0.22 2.63 -15.95
C GLU A 138 -0.81 3.53 -17.05
N GLY A 139 -1.17 4.77 -16.72
CA GLY A 139 -1.78 5.74 -17.64
C GLY A 139 -3.29 5.91 -17.51
N SER A 140 -3.98 4.98 -16.84
CA SER A 140 -5.42 5.11 -16.59
C SER A 140 -5.87 4.32 -15.35
N ALA A 141 -6.14 5.02 -14.24
CA ALA A 141 -6.64 4.40 -13.02
C ALA A 141 -7.98 3.65 -13.21
N PRO A 142 -8.99 4.15 -13.96
CA PRO A 142 -10.25 3.42 -14.12
C PRO A 142 -10.06 2.04 -14.77
N HIS A 143 -9.26 1.96 -15.84
CA HIS A 143 -8.95 0.68 -16.51
C HIS A 143 -8.17 -0.27 -15.59
N THR A 144 -7.17 0.23 -14.85
CA THR A 144 -6.46 -0.59 -13.86
C THR A 144 -7.40 -1.09 -12.77
N VAL A 145 -8.26 -0.23 -12.22
CA VAL A 145 -9.26 -0.61 -11.21
C VAL A 145 -10.23 -1.65 -11.76
N GLY A 146 -10.67 -1.53 -13.02
CA GLY A 146 -11.50 -2.53 -13.69
C GLY A 146 -10.80 -3.89 -13.84
N ALA A 147 -9.51 -3.89 -14.17
CA ALA A 147 -8.70 -5.10 -14.22
C ALA A 147 -8.55 -5.76 -12.84
N LEU A 148 -8.33 -4.96 -11.78
CA LEU A 148 -8.28 -5.45 -10.40
C LEU A 148 -9.64 -6.01 -9.96
N ALA A 149 -10.74 -5.33 -10.26
CA ALA A 149 -12.09 -5.80 -9.94
C ALA A 149 -12.37 -7.14 -10.61
N SER A 150 -12.03 -7.27 -11.90
CA SER A 150 -12.16 -8.52 -12.66
C SER A 150 -11.34 -9.65 -12.03
N ALA A 151 -10.09 -9.39 -11.64
CA ALA A 151 -9.22 -10.37 -10.98
C ALA A 151 -9.74 -10.79 -9.58
N LEU A 152 -10.57 -9.96 -8.95
CA LEU A 152 -11.22 -10.22 -7.66
C LEU A 152 -12.65 -10.79 -7.79
N GLY A 153 -13.15 -10.98 -9.01
CA GLY A 153 -14.53 -11.40 -9.27
C GLY A 153 -15.58 -10.37 -8.81
N ARG A 154 -15.29 -9.08 -9.01
CA ARG A 154 -16.14 -7.94 -8.61
C ARG A 154 -16.66 -7.16 -9.81
#